data_AF-A0A974ZNP4-F1
#
_entry.id   AF-A0A974ZNP4-F1
#
_cell.length_a   1.000
_cell.length_b   1.000
_cell.length_c   1.000
_cell.angle_alpha   90.00
_cell.angle_beta   90.00
_cell.angle_gamma   90.00
#
_symmetry.space_group_name_H-M   'P 1'
#
loop_
_entity.id
_entity.type
_entity.pdbx_description
1 polymer ?
#
loop_
_entity_poly.entity_id
_entity_poly.type
_entity_poly.pdbx_seq_one_letter_code
_entity_poly.pdbx_strand_id
1 'polypeptide(L)'
;MSFNTTETIQRLWETFLREQLAALPPEDRQQYEQQFEDRFGDLLKNAANGDGRDAFMDLIGFGGKGPVDFADISYPYIQPDFDDSVVPSQLHAAAELYYIYQHERMKIFQVVDVLLRLFRLGKMRIQRGPGARGLYLLEKWKPLRYTLRDRMAAYRRAFNYGTAQAPAGAVVNRNFHRQLVGFMVALSQYFRDLLIGEVIRGGPTIEQRPFGSIGTVQRIGLDLRYALDRSTYGNIFSLTMEVGHYLKSVLTLLDAPDIKKAFDANTKWDVVEIVSNRYLGGIAEPSQRAKMAESGRRILQFVADNDFKTAIDPILFQSTIRPMGGHAEAWVAAYRMTPEGRGFSGVTPALRSVLGVRQAAGAVV
;
A
#
# COMPACT_ATOMS: atom_id res chain seq x y z
N MET A 1 -52.87 31.39 -17.10
CA MET A 1 -51.96 31.70 -18.22
C MET A 1 -52.68 32.65 -19.18
N SER A 2 -51.98 33.61 -19.81
CA SER A 2 -52.62 34.49 -20.80
C SER A 2 -52.78 33.75 -22.13
N PHE A 3 -53.88 33.99 -22.86
CA PHE A 3 -54.18 33.33 -24.14
C PHE A 3 -52.99 33.33 -25.13
N ASN A 4 -52.19 34.41 -25.13
CA ASN A 4 -51.02 34.58 -25.99
C ASN A 4 -49.87 33.58 -25.71
N THR A 5 -49.75 33.07 -24.49
CA THR A 5 -48.72 32.07 -24.12
C THR A 5 -49.05 30.65 -24.58
N THR A 6 -50.33 30.30 -24.69
CA THR A 6 -50.76 28.96 -25.08
C THR A 6 -50.60 28.74 -26.59
N GLU A 7 -50.94 29.73 -27.42
CA GLU A 7 -50.76 29.67 -28.87
C GLU A 7 -49.29 29.64 -29.29
N THR A 8 -48.41 30.33 -28.55
CA THR A 8 -46.96 30.29 -28.82
C THR A 8 -46.35 28.93 -28.49
N ILE A 9 -46.77 28.30 -27.39
CA ILE A 9 -46.34 26.94 -27.03
C ILE A 9 -46.84 25.92 -28.07
N GLN A 10 -48.08 26.04 -28.54
CA GLN A 10 -48.62 25.17 -29.60
C GLN A 10 -47.84 25.28 -30.91
N ARG A 11 -47.49 26.49 -31.36
CA ARG A 11 -46.69 26.69 -32.59
C ARG A 11 -45.27 26.14 -32.48
N LEU A 12 -44.63 26.31 -31.32
CA LEU A 12 -43.29 25.74 -31.07
C LEU A 12 -43.32 24.21 -31.03
N TRP A 13 -44.39 23.63 -30.46
CA TRP A 13 -44.59 22.18 -30.45
C TRP A 13 -44.84 21.60 -31.85
N GLU A 14 -45.68 22.24 -32.67
CA GLU A 14 -45.90 21.84 -34.06
C GLU A 14 -44.60 21.88 -34.89
N THR A 15 -43.74 22.88 -34.63
CA THR A 15 -42.44 23.00 -35.30
C THR A 15 -41.51 21.86 -34.87
N PHE A 16 -41.45 21.58 -33.57
CA PHE A 16 -40.65 20.48 -33.01
C PHE A 16 -41.11 19.11 -33.51
N LEU A 17 -42.42 18.84 -33.53
CA LEU A 17 -42.98 17.59 -34.05
C LEU A 17 -42.61 17.37 -35.51
N ARG A 18 -42.70 18.41 -36.36
CA ARG A 18 -42.29 18.30 -37.76
C ARG A 18 -40.82 17.96 -37.92
N GLU A 19 -39.94 18.58 -37.12
CA GLU A 19 -38.50 18.32 -37.17
C GLU A 19 -38.15 16.90 -36.71
N GLN A 20 -38.77 16.42 -35.62
CA GLN A 20 -38.49 15.09 -35.08
C GLN A 20 -39.13 13.96 -35.88
N LEU A 21 -40.35 14.14 -36.39
CA LEU A 21 -41.02 13.14 -37.24
C LEU A 21 -40.33 12.99 -38.60
N ALA A 22 -39.68 14.05 -39.11
CA ALA A 22 -38.86 13.96 -40.32
C ALA A 22 -37.65 13.02 -40.16
N ALA A 23 -37.15 12.84 -38.93
CA ALA A 23 -36.02 11.96 -38.61
C ALA A 23 -36.40 10.48 -38.43
N LEU A 24 -37.70 10.15 -38.40
CA LEU A 24 -38.19 8.79 -38.15
C LEU A 24 -38.58 8.04 -39.45
N PRO A 25 -38.56 6.69 -39.46
CA PRO A 25 -39.03 5.88 -40.60
C PRO A 25 -40.51 6.13 -40.93
N PRO A 26 -40.92 6.14 -42.21
CA PRO A 26 -42.26 6.59 -42.63
C PRO A 26 -43.42 5.72 -42.12
N GLU A 27 -43.17 4.46 -41.78
CA GLU A 27 -44.21 3.52 -41.30
C GLU A 27 -44.64 3.79 -39.85
N ASP A 28 -43.73 4.32 -39.02
CA ASP A 28 -43.99 4.56 -37.59
C ASP A 28 -44.45 5.99 -37.28
N ARG A 29 -44.30 6.93 -38.24
CA ARG A 29 -44.59 8.36 -38.04
C ARG A 29 -46.01 8.61 -37.56
N GLN A 30 -47.00 7.97 -38.18
CA GLN A 30 -48.41 8.22 -37.87
C GLN A 30 -48.81 7.72 -36.48
N GLN A 31 -48.23 6.59 -36.04
CA GLN A 31 -48.51 6.06 -34.70
C GLN A 31 -47.88 6.93 -33.61
N TYR A 32 -46.64 7.36 -33.82
CA TYR A 32 -45.97 8.24 -32.86
C TYR A 32 -46.56 9.65 -32.86
N GLU A 33 -46.94 10.20 -34.01
CA GLU A 33 -47.60 11.50 -34.12
C GLU A 33 -48.90 11.53 -33.30
N GLN A 34 -49.77 10.52 -33.44
CA GLN A 34 -50.98 10.41 -32.63
C GLN A 34 -50.69 10.29 -31.13
N GLN A 35 -49.73 9.45 -30.74
CA GLN A 35 -49.36 9.29 -29.32
C GLN A 35 -48.79 10.58 -28.71
N PHE A 36 -48.04 11.35 -29.49
CA PHE A 36 -47.48 12.63 -29.05
C PHE A 36 -48.54 13.73 -28.98
N GLU A 37 -49.47 13.80 -29.95
CA GLU A 37 -50.58 14.74 -29.91
C GLU A 37 -51.53 14.46 -28.73
N ASP A 38 -51.86 13.18 -28.49
CA ASP A 38 -52.70 12.78 -27.36
C ASP A 38 -52.04 13.13 -26.02
N ARG A 39 -50.75 12.79 -25.85
CA ARG A 39 -49.97 13.15 -24.64
C ARG A 39 -49.87 14.66 -24.45
N PHE A 40 -49.63 15.42 -25.51
CA PHE A 40 -49.50 16.87 -25.42
C PHE A 40 -50.85 17.54 -25.11
N GLY A 41 -51.94 17.05 -25.68
CA GLY A 41 -53.31 17.49 -25.38
C GLY A 41 -53.67 17.26 -23.91
N ASP A 42 -53.31 16.12 -23.35
CA ASP A 42 -53.50 15.82 -21.93
C ASP A 42 -52.64 16.71 -21.02
N LEU A 43 -51.39 16.96 -21.39
CA LEU A 43 -50.50 17.87 -20.64
C LEU A 43 -50.99 19.33 -20.66
N LEU A 44 -51.51 19.80 -21.79
CA LEU A 44 -52.11 21.14 -21.89
C LEU A 44 -53.39 21.27 -21.05
N LYS A 45 -54.26 20.25 -21.06
CA LYS A 45 -55.46 20.19 -20.21
C LYS A 45 -55.10 20.20 -18.73
N ASN A 46 -54.07 19.46 -18.34
CA ASN A 46 -53.62 19.37 -16.95
C ASN A 46 -52.91 20.66 -16.49
N ALA A 47 -52.15 21.32 -17.37
CA ALA A 47 -51.52 22.62 -17.10
C ALA A 47 -52.53 23.77 -16.97
N ALA A 48 -53.70 23.68 -17.63
CA ALA A 48 -54.77 24.67 -17.53
C ALA A 48 -55.54 24.60 -16.20
N ASN A 49 -55.52 23.44 -15.52
CA ASN A 49 -56.29 23.20 -14.29
C ASN A 49 -55.55 23.55 -12.98
N GLY A 50 -54.40 24.23 -13.05
CA GLY A 50 -53.90 25.05 -11.94
C GLY A 50 -52.87 24.44 -10.99
N ASP A 51 -52.28 23.28 -11.27
CA ASP A 51 -51.15 22.77 -10.46
C ASP A 51 -49.86 22.62 -11.30
N GLY A 52 -49.22 23.76 -11.57
CA GLY A 52 -48.03 23.85 -12.43
C GLY A 52 -46.76 23.20 -11.85
N ARG A 53 -46.79 22.67 -10.61
CA ARG A 53 -45.64 21.96 -10.01
C ARG A 53 -45.57 20.50 -10.43
N ASP A 54 -46.71 19.85 -10.64
CA ASP A 54 -46.75 18.42 -10.93
C ASP A 54 -46.37 18.09 -12.38
N ALA A 55 -46.64 19.00 -13.33
CA ALA A 55 -46.35 18.78 -14.74
C ALA A 55 -44.85 18.63 -15.06
N PHE A 56 -43.97 19.35 -14.35
CA PHE A 56 -42.52 19.21 -14.53
C PHE A 56 -41.97 17.96 -13.85
N MET A 57 -42.49 17.60 -12.68
CA MET A 57 -42.09 16.39 -11.93
C MET A 57 -42.52 15.10 -12.63
N ASP A 58 -43.67 15.13 -13.30
CA ASP A 58 -44.16 14.04 -14.14
C ASP A 58 -43.30 13.87 -15.41
N LEU A 59 -42.85 14.97 -16.02
CA LEU A 59 -41.96 14.97 -17.20
C LEU A 59 -40.58 14.35 -16.93
N ILE A 60 -40.06 14.50 -15.71
CA ILE A 60 -38.76 13.92 -15.28
C ILE A 60 -38.90 12.52 -14.65
N GLY A 61 -40.12 11.94 -14.65
CA GLY A 61 -40.36 10.55 -14.25
C GLY A 61 -40.69 10.31 -12.78
N PHE A 62 -40.96 11.36 -11.98
CA PHE A 62 -41.40 11.20 -10.59
C PHE A 62 -42.92 10.97 -10.44
N GLY A 63 -43.69 11.09 -11.53
CA GLY A 63 -45.13 10.84 -11.53
C GLY A 63 -45.94 11.87 -10.74
N GLY A 64 -47.28 11.80 -10.85
CA GLY A 64 -48.22 12.60 -10.05
C GLY A 64 -48.27 12.29 -8.54
N LYS A 65 -47.34 11.48 -8.02
CA LYS A 65 -47.20 11.19 -6.58
C LYS A 65 -46.06 11.98 -5.93
N GLY A 66 -45.33 12.79 -6.70
CA GLY A 66 -44.16 13.51 -6.21
C GLY A 66 -42.96 12.59 -5.92
N PRO A 67 -41.82 13.16 -5.52
CA PRO A 67 -40.63 12.37 -5.18
C PRO A 67 -40.92 11.49 -3.96
N VAL A 68 -40.62 10.19 -4.08
CA VAL A 68 -40.60 9.27 -2.94
C VAL A 68 -39.61 9.76 -1.88
N ASP A 69 -39.96 9.59 -0.61
CA ASP A 69 -39.08 9.97 0.49
C ASP A 69 -37.76 9.18 0.41
N PHE A 70 -36.64 9.80 0.76
CA PHE A 70 -35.31 9.18 0.69
C PHE A 70 -35.19 7.94 1.59
N ALA A 71 -36.07 7.79 2.58
CA ALA A 71 -36.19 6.58 3.39
C ALA A 71 -36.71 5.36 2.60
N ASP A 72 -37.53 5.60 1.57
CA ASP A 72 -38.15 4.56 0.74
C ASP A 72 -37.30 4.23 -0.51
N ILE A 73 -36.29 5.05 -0.80
CA ILE A 73 -35.32 4.78 -1.86
C ILE A 73 -34.33 3.73 -1.34
N SER A 74 -34.38 2.54 -1.94
CA SER A 74 -33.40 1.49 -1.66
C SER A 74 -31.99 2.00 -1.92
N TYR A 75 -31.13 1.94 -0.91
CA TYR A 75 -29.73 2.35 -1.04
C TYR A 75 -29.03 1.44 -2.06
N PRO A 76 -28.36 2.00 -3.09
CA PRO A 76 -27.59 1.18 -4.03
C PRO A 76 -26.44 0.54 -3.26
N TYR A 77 -26.47 -0.78 -3.12
CA TYR A 77 -25.38 -1.53 -2.52
C TYR A 77 -24.17 -1.49 -3.47
N ILE A 78 -23.20 -0.65 -3.15
CA ILE A 78 -21.91 -0.62 -3.83
C ILE A 78 -21.01 -1.60 -3.09
N GLN A 79 -20.73 -2.75 -3.71
CA GLN A 79 -19.70 -3.65 -3.23
C GLN A 79 -18.31 -3.04 -3.58
N PRO A 80 -17.44 -2.76 -2.60
CA PRO A 80 -16.07 -2.34 -2.88
C PRO A 80 -15.26 -3.56 -3.31
N ASP A 81 -15.35 -3.93 -4.59
CA ASP A 81 -14.63 -5.05 -5.22
C ASP A 81 -13.12 -4.79 -5.40
N PHE A 82 -12.68 -3.54 -5.25
CA PHE A 82 -11.27 -3.17 -5.32
C PHE A 82 -10.39 -3.89 -4.29
N ASP A 83 -10.91 -4.19 -3.10
CA ASP A 83 -10.14 -4.85 -2.03
C ASP A 83 -9.95 -6.36 -2.26
N ASP A 84 -10.81 -6.97 -3.07
CA ASP A 84 -10.76 -8.39 -3.44
C ASP A 84 -9.81 -8.66 -4.62
N SER A 85 -9.34 -7.60 -5.31
CA SER A 85 -8.42 -7.70 -6.45
C SER A 85 -6.94 -7.92 -6.09
N VAL A 86 -6.60 -7.81 -4.80
CA VAL A 86 -5.24 -7.90 -4.29
C VAL A 86 -4.75 -9.34 -4.23
N VAL A 87 -3.54 -9.62 -4.75
CA VAL A 87 -2.96 -10.96 -4.77
C VAL A 87 -2.02 -11.19 -3.58
N PRO A 88 -2.39 -12.01 -2.56
CA PRO A 88 -1.60 -12.14 -1.33
C PRO A 88 -0.17 -12.66 -1.55
N SER A 89 0.03 -13.56 -2.52
CA SER A 89 1.36 -14.11 -2.85
C SER A 89 2.34 -13.04 -3.32
N GLN A 90 1.87 -11.99 -4.00
CA GLN A 90 2.70 -10.86 -4.42
C GLN A 90 3.11 -9.99 -3.23
N LEU A 91 2.22 -9.81 -2.27
CA LEU A 91 2.48 -9.06 -1.04
C LEU A 91 3.45 -9.81 -0.12
N HIS A 92 3.34 -11.13 -0.01
CA HIS A 92 4.34 -11.94 0.69
C HIS A 92 5.71 -11.82 0.02
N ALA A 93 5.78 -11.84 -1.31
CA ALA A 93 7.04 -11.58 -2.01
C ALA A 93 7.57 -10.16 -1.76
N ALA A 94 6.70 -9.16 -1.58
CA ALA A 94 7.13 -7.83 -1.16
C ALA A 94 7.75 -7.86 0.25
N ALA A 95 7.16 -8.60 1.18
CA ALA A 95 7.67 -8.76 2.54
C ALA A 95 9.07 -9.43 2.56
N GLU A 96 9.25 -10.49 1.77
CA GLU A 96 10.55 -11.14 1.58
C GLU A 96 11.56 -10.21 0.88
N LEU A 97 11.13 -9.43 -0.12
CA LEU A 97 12.01 -8.47 -0.80
C LEU A 97 12.51 -7.40 0.16
N TYR A 98 11.65 -6.95 1.08
CA TYR A 98 12.05 -6.00 2.12
C TYR A 98 13.11 -6.60 3.06
N TYR A 99 12.95 -7.86 3.44
CA TYR A 99 13.94 -8.59 4.23
C TYR A 99 15.29 -8.65 3.49
N ILE A 100 15.28 -9.00 2.21
CA ILE A 100 16.46 -9.04 1.35
C ILE A 100 17.10 -7.64 1.24
N TYR A 101 16.30 -6.59 1.06
CA TYR A 101 16.80 -5.21 0.98
C TYR A 101 17.57 -4.80 2.24
N GLN A 102 17.08 -5.13 3.43
CA GLN A 102 17.82 -4.82 4.66
C GLN A 102 19.15 -5.58 4.73
N HIS A 103 19.23 -6.79 4.19
CA HIS A 103 20.47 -7.57 4.09
C HIS A 103 21.43 -7.02 3.03
N GLU A 104 20.91 -6.43 1.95
CA GLU A 104 21.70 -5.64 1.01
C GLU A 104 22.33 -4.42 1.71
N ARG A 105 21.55 -3.70 2.53
CA ARG A 105 22.05 -2.54 3.30
C ARG A 105 23.09 -2.94 4.34
N MET A 106 23.03 -4.16 4.88
CA MET A 106 24.07 -4.77 5.72
C MET A 106 25.34 -5.19 4.96
N LYS A 107 25.42 -4.92 3.64
CA LYS A 107 26.53 -5.30 2.76
C LYS A 107 26.75 -6.81 2.64
N ILE A 108 25.77 -7.65 2.96
CA ILE A 108 25.95 -9.11 2.99
C ILE A 108 26.37 -9.68 1.64
N PHE A 109 25.73 -9.24 0.55
CA PHE A 109 26.10 -9.66 -0.80
C PHE A 109 27.51 -9.18 -1.20
N GLN A 110 27.88 -7.96 -0.81
CA GLN A 110 29.21 -7.41 -1.08
C GLN A 110 30.31 -8.14 -0.31
N VAL A 111 30.04 -8.51 0.94
CA VAL A 111 30.93 -9.34 1.76
C VAL A 111 31.19 -10.68 1.08
N VAL A 112 30.15 -11.34 0.55
CA VAL A 112 30.33 -12.61 -0.19
C VAL A 112 31.12 -12.41 -1.46
N ASP A 113 30.91 -11.34 -2.20
CA ASP A 113 31.73 -11.05 -3.39
C ASP A 113 33.21 -10.86 -3.05
N VAL A 114 33.51 -10.27 -1.88
CA VAL A 114 34.88 -10.18 -1.34
C VAL A 114 35.40 -11.56 -0.94
N LEU A 115 34.60 -12.39 -0.25
CA LEU A 115 35.01 -13.75 0.11
C LEU A 115 35.33 -14.60 -1.13
N LEU A 116 34.50 -14.54 -2.16
CA LEU A 116 34.74 -15.20 -3.45
C LEU A 116 36.01 -14.69 -4.12
N ARG A 117 36.29 -13.38 -4.04
CA ARG A 117 37.54 -12.81 -4.53
C ARG A 117 38.75 -13.32 -3.75
N LEU A 118 38.70 -13.33 -2.42
CA LEU A 118 39.79 -13.82 -1.56
C LEU A 118 40.05 -15.31 -1.76
N PHE A 119 38.99 -16.10 -1.95
CA PHE A 119 39.06 -17.52 -2.24
C PHE A 119 39.77 -17.80 -3.58
N ARG A 120 39.35 -17.11 -4.65
CA ARG A 120 39.96 -17.25 -5.99
C ARG A 120 41.42 -16.84 -6.04
N LEU A 121 41.78 -15.81 -5.28
CA LEU A 121 43.16 -15.33 -5.19
C LEU A 121 44.04 -16.17 -4.23
N GLY A 122 43.49 -17.22 -3.60
CA GLY A 122 44.23 -18.02 -2.61
C GLY A 122 44.62 -17.25 -1.34
N LYS A 123 44.01 -16.09 -1.09
CA LYS A 123 44.31 -15.23 0.08
C LYS A 123 43.63 -15.71 1.36
N MET A 124 42.73 -16.68 1.25
CA MET A 124 42.01 -17.26 2.37
C MET A 124 42.52 -18.69 2.63
N ARG A 125 42.93 -18.97 3.87
CA ARG A 125 43.50 -20.27 4.27
C ARG A 125 42.41 -21.32 4.50
N ILE A 126 41.65 -21.65 3.45
CA ILE A 126 40.61 -22.68 3.47
C ILE A 126 40.81 -23.63 2.30
N GLN A 127 40.97 -24.92 2.58
CA GLN A 127 41.18 -25.96 1.57
C GLN A 127 39.99 -26.92 1.46
N ARG A 128 39.38 -27.27 2.59
CA ARG A 128 38.29 -28.24 2.71
C ARG A 128 37.29 -27.75 3.74
N GLY A 129 36.03 -28.12 3.58
CA GLY A 129 34.97 -27.76 4.51
C GLY A 129 33.68 -27.31 3.81
N PRO A 130 32.61 -27.13 4.59
CA PRO A 130 31.33 -26.66 4.07
C PRO A 130 31.44 -25.25 3.46
N GLY A 131 32.26 -24.37 4.01
CA GLY A 131 32.48 -23.03 3.48
C GLY A 131 33.26 -23.02 2.17
N ALA A 132 34.32 -23.82 2.07
CA ALA A 132 35.07 -24.03 0.83
C ALA A 132 34.16 -24.51 -0.32
N ARG A 133 33.33 -25.52 -0.02
CA ARG A 133 32.35 -26.08 -0.98
C ARG A 133 31.29 -25.04 -1.35
N GLY A 134 30.78 -24.29 -0.36
CA GLY A 134 29.78 -23.25 -0.59
C GLY A 134 30.30 -22.13 -1.49
N LEU A 135 31.51 -21.64 -1.26
CA LEU A 135 32.15 -20.65 -2.13
C LEU A 135 32.34 -21.15 -3.56
N TYR A 136 32.77 -22.41 -3.72
CA TYR A 136 32.89 -23.03 -5.04
C TYR A 136 31.54 -23.08 -5.78
N LEU A 137 30.47 -23.52 -5.12
CA LEU A 137 29.13 -23.59 -5.71
C LEU A 137 28.59 -22.19 -6.06
N LEU A 138 28.76 -21.21 -5.19
CA LEU A 138 28.33 -19.83 -5.44
C LEU A 138 29.03 -19.20 -6.65
N GLU A 139 30.32 -19.51 -6.86
CA GLU A 139 31.05 -19.06 -8.04
C GLU A 139 30.47 -19.71 -9.32
N LYS A 140 30.17 -21.02 -9.27
CA LYS A 140 29.57 -21.74 -10.41
C LYS A 140 28.18 -21.25 -10.78
N TRP A 141 27.37 -20.88 -9.79
CA TRP A 141 26.01 -20.37 -10.03
C TRP A 141 25.97 -18.90 -10.41
N LYS A 142 27.09 -18.18 -10.44
CA LYS A 142 27.14 -16.75 -10.76
C LYS A 142 26.41 -16.35 -12.05
N PRO A 143 26.51 -17.10 -13.18
CA PRO A 143 25.81 -16.74 -14.41
C PRO A 143 24.29 -16.90 -14.36
N LEU A 144 23.79 -17.74 -13.45
CA LEU A 144 22.36 -18.07 -13.34
C LEU A 144 21.61 -17.14 -12.37
N ARG A 145 22.33 -16.24 -11.68
CA ARG A 145 21.77 -15.42 -10.60
C ARG A 145 21.40 -14.02 -11.07
N TYR A 146 20.33 -13.47 -10.49
CA TYR A 146 20.04 -12.04 -10.61
C TYR A 146 21.21 -11.16 -10.12
N THR A 147 21.51 -10.13 -10.90
CA THR A 147 22.61 -9.21 -10.63
C THR A 147 22.22 -8.14 -9.60
N LEU A 148 23.21 -7.37 -9.15
CA LEU A 148 22.96 -6.19 -8.30
C LEU A 148 21.98 -5.20 -8.99
N ARG A 149 22.12 -5.01 -10.30
CA ARG A 149 21.27 -4.10 -11.08
C ARG A 149 19.81 -4.52 -11.02
N ASP A 150 19.55 -5.82 -11.16
CA ASP A 150 18.19 -6.36 -11.14
C ASP A 150 17.55 -6.19 -9.76
N ARG A 151 18.31 -6.47 -8.69
CA ARG A 151 17.85 -6.24 -7.32
C ARG A 151 17.57 -4.76 -7.04
N MET A 152 18.46 -3.87 -7.47
CA MET A 152 18.27 -2.42 -7.28
C MET A 152 17.04 -1.89 -8.04
N ALA A 153 16.78 -2.40 -9.25
CA ALA A 153 15.55 -2.07 -9.98
C ALA A 153 14.30 -2.56 -9.24
N ALA A 154 14.34 -3.77 -8.66
CA ALA A 154 13.24 -4.30 -7.85
C ALA A 154 12.99 -3.46 -6.58
N TYR A 155 14.04 -3.11 -5.82
CA TYR A 155 13.92 -2.24 -4.64
C TYR A 155 13.40 -0.85 -4.98
N ARG A 156 13.85 -0.29 -6.12
CA ARG A 156 13.35 0.99 -6.60
C ARG A 156 11.86 0.91 -6.87
N ARG A 157 11.40 -0.15 -7.51
CA ARG A 157 10.00 -0.28 -7.89
C ARG A 157 9.07 -0.50 -6.69
N ALA A 158 9.40 -1.48 -5.85
CA ALA A 158 8.57 -1.88 -4.70
C ALA A 158 8.59 -0.86 -3.55
N PHE A 159 9.74 -0.21 -3.30
CA PHE A 159 9.94 0.60 -2.09
C PHE A 159 10.40 2.03 -2.36
N ASN A 160 10.67 2.38 -3.63
CA ASN A 160 11.31 3.64 -4.01
C ASN A 160 12.68 3.85 -3.33
N TYR A 161 13.37 2.74 -3.05
CA TYR A 161 14.72 2.75 -2.47
C TYR A 161 15.81 2.70 -3.53
N GLY A 162 16.94 3.33 -3.22
CA GLY A 162 18.10 3.42 -4.11
C GLY A 162 17.91 4.41 -5.27
N THR A 163 18.93 4.46 -6.11
CA THR A 163 19.06 5.42 -7.23
C THR A 163 18.93 4.76 -8.61
N ALA A 164 18.65 3.45 -8.67
CA ALA A 164 18.45 2.76 -9.93
C ALA A 164 17.26 3.32 -10.69
N GLN A 165 17.35 3.33 -12.02
CA GLN A 165 16.24 3.71 -12.88
C GLN A 165 15.19 2.60 -12.87
N ALA A 166 13.94 2.96 -12.58
CA ALA A 166 12.82 2.04 -12.70
C ALA A 166 12.59 1.72 -14.20
N PRO A 167 12.21 0.48 -14.55
CA PRO A 167 11.84 0.13 -15.92
C PRO A 167 10.76 1.08 -16.47
N ALA A 168 10.84 1.40 -17.77
CA ALA A 168 9.87 2.27 -18.42
C ALA A 168 8.44 1.70 -18.28
N GLY A 169 7.48 2.55 -17.91
CA GLY A 169 6.08 2.14 -17.70
C GLY A 169 5.80 1.41 -16.38
N ALA A 170 6.82 1.08 -15.58
CA ALA A 170 6.61 0.43 -14.29
C ALA A 170 6.05 1.40 -13.24
N VAL A 171 5.08 0.92 -12.46
CA VAL A 171 4.53 1.65 -11.32
C VAL A 171 5.52 1.57 -10.16
N VAL A 172 5.96 2.73 -9.68
CA VAL A 172 6.90 2.86 -8.54
C VAL A 172 6.14 3.30 -7.30
N ASN A 173 6.29 2.58 -6.20
CA ASN A 173 5.69 2.95 -4.92
C ASN A 173 6.47 4.08 -4.23
N ARG A 174 6.22 5.32 -4.67
CA ARG A 174 6.95 6.51 -4.20
C ARG A 174 6.81 6.78 -2.70
N ASN A 175 5.67 6.43 -2.12
CA ASN A 175 5.31 6.74 -0.74
C ASN A 175 5.58 5.60 0.25
N PHE A 176 6.07 4.45 -0.22
CA PHE A 176 6.25 3.24 0.59
C PHE A 176 6.89 3.52 1.94
N HIS A 177 8.05 4.19 1.94
CA HIS A 177 8.80 4.43 3.18
C HIS A 177 7.99 5.21 4.21
N ARG A 178 7.27 6.25 3.76
CA ARG A 178 6.43 7.08 4.61
C ARG A 178 5.21 6.32 5.12
N GLN A 179 4.58 5.50 4.27
CA GLN A 179 3.46 4.64 4.66
C GLN A 179 3.91 3.58 5.66
N LEU A 180 5.06 2.92 5.44
CA LEU A 180 5.62 1.93 6.35
C LEU A 180 5.94 2.55 7.71
N VAL A 181 6.65 3.68 7.75
CA VAL A 181 6.96 4.38 9.01
C VAL A 181 5.68 4.83 9.71
N GLY A 182 4.73 5.41 8.97
CA GLY A 182 3.43 5.83 9.51
C GLY A 182 2.64 4.66 10.10
N PHE A 183 2.62 3.53 9.41
CA PHE A 183 1.98 2.30 9.87
C PHE A 183 2.63 1.76 11.14
N MET A 184 3.97 1.63 11.14
CA MET A 184 4.73 1.16 12.31
C MET A 184 4.48 2.04 13.54
N VAL A 185 4.42 3.36 13.35
CA VAL A 185 4.18 4.32 14.45
C VAL A 185 2.75 4.24 14.94
N ALA A 186 1.76 4.21 14.03
CA ALA A 186 0.35 4.08 14.39
C ALA A 186 0.08 2.76 15.13
N LEU A 187 0.65 1.66 14.65
CA LEU A 187 0.54 0.34 15.26
C LEU A 187 1.23 0.27 16.63
N SER A 188 2.41 0.88 16.76
CA SER A 188 3.11 1.00 18.04
C SER A 188 2.34 1.85 19.06
N GLN A 189 1.73 2.96 18.60
CA GLN A 189 0.92 3.83 19.45
C GLN A 189 -0.33 3.10 19.94
N TYR A 190 -1.07 2.47 19.02
CA TYR A 190 -2.24 1.66 19.36
C TYR A 190 -1.88 0.54 20.36
N PHE A 191 -0.78 -0.16 20.15
CA PHE A 191 -0.32 -1.20 21.07
C PHE A 191 0.01 -0.67 22.47
N ARG A 192 0.71 0.47 22.58
CA ARG A 192 0.96 1.11 23.88
C ARG A 192 -0.33 1.50 24.58
N ASP A 193 -1.28 2.06 23.85
CA ASP A 193 -2.56 2.48 24.40
C ASP A 193 -3.39 1.28 24.89
N LEU A 194 -3.36 0.15 24.18
CA LEU A 194 -3.96 -1.11 24.64
C LEU A 194 -3.34 -1.60 25.95
N LEU A 195 -2.00 -1.67 26.03
CA LEU A 195 -1.31 -2.13 27.24
C LEU A 195 -1.54 -1.20 28.43
N ILE A 196 -1.55 0.12 28.20
CA ILE A 196 -1.81 1.11 29.25
C ILE A 196 -3.28 1.06 29.69
N GLY A 197 -4.22 0.89 28.76
CA GLY A 197 -5.65 0.72 29.06
C GLY A 197 -5.96 -0.53 29.88
N GLU A 198 -5.18 -1.61 29.70
CA GLU A 198 -5.26 -2.82 30.55
C GLU A 198 -4.77 -2.55 32.00
N VAL A 199 -3.82 -1.64 32.20
CA VAL A 199 -3.18 -1.35 33.52
C VAL A 199 -3.86 -0.20 34.28
N ILE A 200 -4.40 0.81 33.58
CA ILE A 200 -4.98 2.03 34.17
C ILE A 200 -6.50 2.05 33.94
N ARG A 201 -7.26 1.17 34.61
CA ARG A 201 -8.69 1.41 34.79
C ARG A 201 -8.87 2.46 35.90
N GLY A 202 -9.00 3.75 35.53
CA GLY A 202 -9.49 4.81 36.45
C GLY A 202 -8.61 6.05 36.67
N GLY A 203 -7.63 6.36 35.81
CA GLY A 203 -6.78 7.55 35.97
C GLY A 203 -7.30 8.81 35.23
N PRO A 204 -7.36 10.01 35.85
CA PRO A 204 -7.87 11.23 35.22
C PRO A 204 -6.94 11.84 34.15
N THR A 205 -5.76 11.27 33.90
CA THR A 205 -4.79 11.76 32.89
C THR A 205 -4.94 11.09 31.52
N ILE A 206 -5.94 10.23 31.35
CA ILE A 206 -6.21 9.45 30.13
C ILE A 206 -6.61 10.37 28.96
N GLU A 207 -7.40 11.42 29.21
CA GLU A 207 -7.97 12.29 28.17
C GLU A 207 -6.96 13.16 27.41
N GLN A 208 -5.73 13.30 27.90
CA GLN A 208 -4.71 14.19 27.31
C GLN A 208 -3.75 13.47 26.35
N ARG A 209 -3.88 12.16 26.14
CA ARG A 209 -3.01 11.39 25.23
C ARG A 209 -3.70 11.17 23.88
N PRO A 210 -3.00 11.35 22.75
CA PRO A 210 -3.55 10.96 21.45
C PRO A 210 -3.66 9.44 21.39
N PHE A 211 -4.88 8.91 21.52
CA PHE A 211 -5.15 7.49 21.34
C PHE A 211 -4.90 7.06 19.90
N GLY A 212 -4.26 5.91 19.71
CA GLY A 212 -4.20 5.23 18.43
C GLY A 212 -5.61 4.85 17.97
N SER A 213 -6.08 5.44 16.88
CA SER A 213 -7.38 5.07 16.29
C SER A 213 -7.25 3.82 15.44
N ILE A 214 -8.15 2.85 15.65
CA ILE A 214 -8.32 1.65 14.80
C ILE A 214 -8.45 2.06 13.34
N GLY A 215 -9.27 3.09 13.05
CA GLY A 215 -9.48 3.59 11.69
C GLY A 215 -8.19 4.12 11.05
N THR A 216 -7.29 4.72 11.84
CA THR A 216 -5.98 5.17 11.32
C THR A 216 -5.09 3.98 10.94
N VAL A 217 -5.05 2.93 11.77
CA VAL A 217 -4.27 1.72 11.48
C VAL A 217 -4.84 1.00 10.26
N GLN A 218 -6.16 0.82 10.19
CA GLN A 218 -6.84 0.21 9.05
C GLN A 218 -6.61 0.99 7.76
N ARG A 219 -6.77 2.32 7.78
CA ARG A 219 -6.59 3.14 6.59
C ARG A 219 -5.16 3.08 6.04
N ILE A 220 -4.16 3.27 6.90
CA ILE A 220 -2.75 3.23 6.48
C ILE A 220 -2.37 1.80 6.04
N GLY A 221 -2.90 0.78 6.71
CA GLY A 221 -2.71 -0.62 6.33
C GLY A 221 -3.24 -0.93 4.93
N LEU A 222 -4.48 -0.53 4.65
CA LEU A 222 -5.12 -0.69 3.33
C LEU A 222 -4.36 0.08 2.24
N ASP A 223 -3.98 1.33 2.51
CA ASP A 223 -3.20 2.15 1.56
C ASP A 223 -1.82 1.53 1.25
N LEU A 224 -1.15 0.95 2.27
CA LEU A 224 0.12 0.26 2.11
C LEU A 224 -0.05 -1.04 1.30
N ARG A 225 -1.09 -1.83 1.61
CA ARG A 225 -1.44 -3.07 0.92
C ARG A 225 -1.66 -2.83 -0.57
N TYR A 226 -2.49 -1.84 -0.90
CA TYR A 226 -2.80 -1.48 -2.27
C TYR A 226 -1.58 -0.94 -3.04
N ALA A 227 -0.76 -0.08 -2.41
CA ALA A 227 0.44 0.46 -3.03
C ALA A 227 1.49 -0.63 -3.31
N LEU A 228 1.58 -1.64 -2.44
CA LEU A 228 2.46 -2.79 -2.64
C LEU A 228 2.00 -3.64 -3.82
N ASP A 229 0.73 -4.06 -3.84
CA ASP A 229 0.17 -4.87 -4.92
C ASP A 229 0.44 -4.24 -6.31
N ARG A 230 0.16 -2.94 -6.45
CA ARG A 230 0.41 -2.20 -7.69
C ARG A 230 1.88 -2.03 -8.04
N SER A 231 2.82 -2.25 -7.14
CA SER A 231 4.25 -2.09 -7.40
C SER A 231 5.02 -3.41 -7.46
N THR A 232 4.44 -4.53 -7.03
CA THR A 232 5.11 -5.83 -6.92
C THR A 232 4.71 -6.89 -7.95
N TYR A 233 4.03 -6.50 -9.02
CA TYR A 233 3.68 -7.40 -10.15
C TYR A 233 4.89 -7.82 -11.01
N GLY A 234 4.71 -8.85 -11.84
CA GLY A 234 5.69 -9.29 -12.85
C GLY A 234 6.88 -10.06 -12.24
N ASN A 235 8.10 -9.75 -12.69
CA ASN A 235 9.31 -10.51 -12.32
C ASN A 235 9.76 -10.35 -10.86
N ILE A 236 9.12 -9.47 -10.07
CA ILE A 236 9.48 -9.25 -8.67
C ILE A 236 9.27 -10.53 -7.85
N PHE A 237 8.16 -11.25 -8.07
CA PHE A 237 7.90 -12.51 -7.36
C PHE A 237 9.02 -13.53 -7.57
N SER A 238 9.36 -13.82 -8.83
CA SER A 238 10.41 -14.78 -9.17
C SER A 238 11.80 -14.34 -8.68
N LEU A 239 12.12 -13.04 -8.82
CA LEU A 239 13.37 -12.47 -8.35
C LEU A 239 13.49 -12.61 -6.83
N THR A 240 12.45 -12.26 -6.08
CA THR A 240 12.44 -12.39 -4.63
C THR A 240 12.66 -13.83 -4.20
N MET A 241 11.98 -14.80 -4.83
CA MET A 241 12.15 -16.21 -4.50
C MET A 241 13.59 -16.68 -4.69
N GLU A 242 14.16 -16.42 -5.87
CA GLU A 242 15.54 -16.81 -6.18
C GLU A 242 16.55 -16.12 -5.25
N VAL A 243 16.42 -14.80 -5.08
CA VAL A 243 17.34 -14.02 -4.25
C VAL A 243 17.17 -14.37 -2.77
N GLY A 244 15.98 -14.75 -2.32
CA GLY A 244 15.72 -15.28 -0.98
C GLY A 244 16.47 -16.58 -0.72
N HIS A 245 16.43 -17.52 -1.68
CA HIS A 245 17.24 -18.74 -1.62
C HIS A 245 18.73 -18.47 -1.65
N TYR A 246 19.16 -17.49 -2.46
CA TYR A 246 20.55 -17.06 -2.49
C TYR A 246 20.99 -16.46 -1.15
N LEU A 247 20.19 -15.57 -0.55
CA LEU A 247 20.47 -14.97 0.75
C LEU A 247 20.57 -16.04 1.85
N LYS A 248 19.64 -17.00 1.88
CA LYS A 248 19.70 -18.15 2.80
C LYS A 248 21.03 -18.90 2.66
N SER A 249 21.40 -19.22 1.42
CA SER A 249 22.66 -19.93 1.13
C SER A 249 23.89 -19.13 1.57
N VAL A 250 23.87 -17.81 1.38
CA VAL A 250 24.90 -16.88 1.84
C VAL A 250 25.01 -16.85 3.36
N LEU A 251 23.90 -16.74 4.07
CA LEU A 251 23.90 -16.70 5.54
C LEU A 251 24.41 -18.03 6.12
N THR A 252 24.03 -19.17 5.53
CA THR A 252 24.57 -20.48 5.89
C THR A 252 26.07 -20.56 5.61
N LEU A 253 26.54 -20.01 4.48
CA LEU A 253 27.97 -19.96 4.16
C LEU A 253 28.76 -19.12 5.17
N LEU A 254 28.26 -17.94 5.53
CA LEU A 254 28.93 -17.05 6.50
C LEU A 254 29.02 -17.67 7.90
N ASP A 255 28.10 -18.57 8.24
CA ASP A 255 28.10 -19.29 9.51
C ASP A 255 28.94 -20.57 9.49
N ALA A 256 29.54 -20.92 8.35
CA ALA A 256 30.36 -22.12 8.22
C ALA A 256 31.61 -22.03 9.11
N PRO A 257 31.98 -23.11 9.82
CA PRO A 257 33.07 -23.09 10.81
C PRO A 257 34.43 -22.76 10.21
N ASP A 258 34.69 -23.21 8.98
CA ASP A 258 35.92 -22.91 8.24
C ASP A 258 36.02 -21.43 7.84
N ILE A 259 34.90 -20.81 7.45
CA ILE A 259 34.84 -19.37 7.19
C ILE A 259 35.08 -18.59 8.48
N LYS A 260 34.37 -18.92 9.55
CA LYS A 260 34.54 -18.25 10.86
C LYS A 260 35.98 -18.35 11.37
N LYS A 261 36.58 -19.55 11.27
CA LYS A 261 37.99 -19.77 11.63
C LYS A 261 38.97 -18.95 10.78
N ALA A 262 38.69 -18.76 9.49
CA ALA A 262 39.58 -17.98 8.62
C ALA A 262 39.60 -16.48 8.94
N PHE A 263 38.58 -15.97 9.63
CA PHE A 263 38.47 -14.57 10.04
C PHE A 263 38.57 -14.37 11.56
N ASP A 264 38.86 -15.42 12.34
CA ASP A 264 38.88 -15.39 13.81
C ASP A 264 37.55 -14.84 14.39
N ALA A 265 36.45 -15.28 13.81
CA ALA A 265 35.10 -14.82 14.13
C ALA A 265 34.33 -15.86 14.97
N ASN A 266 33.53 -15.40 15.93
CA ASN A 266 32.65 -16.28 16.72
C ASN A 266 31.30 -16.45 16.05
N THR A 267 30.79 -15.39 15.44
CA THR A 267 29.50 -15.36 14.74
C THR A 267 29.66 -14.98 13.27
N LYS A 268 28.68 -15.34 12.44
CA LYS A 268 28.60 -14.86 11.04
C LYS A 268 28.58 -13.33 10.93
N TRP A 269 28.11 -12.62 11.96
CA TRP A 269 28.06 -11.17 11.98
C TRP A 269 29.45 -10.57 12.16
N ASP A 270 30.30 -11.19 12.98
CA ASP A 270 31.69 -10.79 13.14
C ASP A 270 32.45 -10.94 11.79
N VAL A 271 32.17 -12.00 11.02
CA VAL A 271 32.72 -12.15 9.66
C VAL A 271 32.33 -10.97 8.77
N VAL A 272 31.04 -10.60 8.78
CA VAL A 272 30.52 -9.46 8.00
C VAL A 272 31.21 -8.16 8.43
N GLU A 273 31.37 -7.95 9.74
CA GLU A 273 32.01 -6.77 10.31
C GLU A 273 33.50 -6.68 9.92
N ILE A 274 34.26 -7.76 10.11
CA ILE A 274 35.70 -7.82 9.79
C ILE A 274 35.92 -7.56 8.29
N VAL A 275 35.15 -8.23 7.43
CA VAL A 275 35.27 -8.06 5.97
C VAL A 275 34.84 -6.66 5.54
N SER A 276 33.76 -6.12 6.12
CA SER A 276 33.26 -4.80 5.77
C SER A 276 34.23 -3.68 6.17
N ASN A 277 34.81 -3.76 7.37
CA ASN A 277 35.83 -2.81 7.81
C ASN A 277 37.10 -2.89 6.96
N ARG A 278 37.57 -4.10 6.68
CA ARG A 278 38.86 -4.29 6.00
C ARG A 278 38.81 -4.00 4.51
N TYR A 279 37.68 -4.28 3.83
CA TYR A 279 37.61 -4.25 2.36
C TYR A 279 36.51 -3.34 1.79
N LEU A 280 35.51 -2.93 2.58
CA LEU A 280 34.32 -2.20 2.08
C LEU A 280 34.17 -0.80 2.70
N GLY A 281 35.22 -0.28 3.35
CA GLY A 281 35.27 1.09 3.87
C GLY A 281 34.38 1.35 5.09
N GLY A 282 34.06 0.31 5.88
CA GLY A 282 33.32 0.43 7.13
C GLY A 282 32.07 -0.46 7.20
N ILE A 283 31.53 -0.64 8.41
CA ILE A 283 30.35 -1.47 8.69
C ILE A 283 29.06 -0.72 8.35
N ALA A 284 28.03 -1.45 7.92
CA ALA A 284 26.64 -0.98 7.93
C ALA A 284 25.88 -1.64 9.08
N GLU A 285 25.30 -0.84 9.97
CA GLU A 285 24.76 -1.17 11.29
C GLU A 285 23.97 -2.50 11.35
N PRO A 286 24.64 -3.65 11.62
CA PRO A 286 24.08 -4.96 11.30
C PRO A 286 22.97 -5.35 12.27
N SER A 287 23.11 -5.01 13.56
CA SER A 287 22.11 -5.26 14.59
C SER A 287 20.78 -4.56 14.28
N GLN A 288 20.85 -3.26 13.97
CA GLN A 288 19.69 -2.41 13.68
C GLN A 288 18.99 -2.89 12.41
N ARG A 289 19.76 -3.13 11.34
CA ARG A 289 19.22 -3.59 10.05
C ARG A 289 18.62 -5.00 10.16
N ALA A 290 19.22 -5.91 10.91
CA ALA A 290 18.67 -7.25 11.14
C ALA A 290 17.33 -7.18 11.89
N LYS A 291 17.23 -6.32 12.92
CA LYS A 291 15.98 -6.10 13.65
C LYS A 291 14.90 -5.50 12.75
N MET A 292 15.26 -4.48 11.95
CA MET A 292 14.36 -3.91 10.95
C MET A 292 13.91 -4.94 9.92
N ALA A 293 14.80 -5.85 9.49
CA ALA A 293 14.49 -6.89 8.51
C ALA A 293 13.43 -7.86 9.06
N GLU A 294 13.67 -8.42 10.25
CA GLU A 294 12.78 -9.40 10.88
C GLU A 294 11.41 -8.80 11.21
N SER A 295 11.39 -7.69 11.95
CA SER A 295 10.13 -7.04 12.32
C SER A 295 9.39 -6.47 11.11
N GLY A 296 10.10 -5.86 10.16
CA GLY A 296 9.50 -5.29 8.96
C GLY A 296 8.89 -6.36 8.06
N ARG A 297 9.56 -7.50 7.90
CA ARG A 297 9.03 -8.66 7.18
C ARG A 297 7.74 -9.17 7.82
N ARG A 298 7.71 -9.39 9.15
CA ARG A 298 6.50 -9.87 9.84
C ARG A 298 5.33 -8.92 9.70
N ILE A 299 5.58 -7.61 9.81
CA ILE A 299 4.54 -6.60 9.62
C ILE A 299 4.03 -6.57 8.17
N LEU A 300 4.91 -6.69 7.18
CA LEU A 300 4.49 -6.74 5.77
C LEU A 300 3.74 -8.05 5.44
N GLN A 301 4.09 -9.17 6.05
CA GLN A 301 3.31 -10.41 5.97
C GLN A 301 1.93 -10.23 6.61
N PHE A 302 1.85 -9.60 7.78
CA PHE A 302 0.58 -9.25 8.40
C PHE A 302 -0.29 -8.36 7.50
N VAL A 303 0.31 -7.37 6.82
CA VAL A 303 -0.41 -6.52 5.85
C VAL A 303 -0.88 -7.32 4.61
N ALA A 304 -0.19 -8.40 4.26
CA ALA A 304 -0.60 -9.30 3.18
C ALA A 304 -1.82 -10.15 3.57
N ASP A 305 -1.82 -10.67 4.80
CA ASP A 305 -2.83 -11.58 5.33
C ASP A 305 -4.10 -10.88 5.84
N ASN A 306 -3.99 -9.60 6.23
CA ASN A 306 -5.10 -8.83 6.79
C ASN A 306 -5.78 -7.96 5.73
N ASP A 307 -7.12 -8.01 5.69
CA ASP A 307 -7.93 -7.25 4.74
C ASP A 307 -8.29 -5.83 5.22
N PHE A 308 -8.00 -5.49 6.49
CA PHE A 308 -8.25 -4.19 7.11
C PHE A 308 -9.69 -3.66 6.95
N LYS A 309 -10.68 -4.55 6.80
CA LYS A 309 -12.07 -4.16 6.63
C LYS A 309 -12.58 -3.35 7.83
N THR A 310 -13.25 -2.24 7.55
CA THR A 310 -13.78 -1.32 8.56
C THR A 310 -14.95 -1.89 9.38
N ALA A 311 -15.61 -2.96 8.90
CA ALA A 311 -16.74 -3.60 9.56
C ALA A 311 -16.35 -4.68 10.59
N ILE A 312 -15.05 -4.90 10.84
CA ILE A 312 -14.58 -5.93 11.78
C ILE A 312 -14.87 -5.49 13.23
N ASP A 313 -15.37 -6.43 14.04
CA ASP A 313 -15.50 -6.26 15.50
C ASP A 313 -14.18 -5.75 16.11
N PRO A 314 -14.17 -4.60 16.83
CA PRO A 314 -12.99 -4.06 17.48
C PRO A 314 -12.22 -5.08 18.33
N ILE A 315 -12.90 -6.04 18.95
CA ILE A 315 -12.27 -7.09 19.77
C ILE A 315 -11.48 -8.08 18.90
N LEU A 316 -12.05 -8.49 17.76
CA LEU A 316 -11.37 -9.36 16.80
C LEU A 316 -10.14 -8.66 16.22
N PHE A 317 -10.26 -7.39 15.88
CA PHE A 317 -9.14 -6.58 15.40
C PHE A 317 -8.01 -6.48 16.43
N GLN A 318 -8.35 -6.22 17.70
CA GLN A 318 -7.38 -6.16 18.79
C GLN A 318 -6.61 -7.48 18.96
N SER A 319 -7.32 -8.62 18.94
CA SER A 319 -6.69 -9.94 19.07
C SER A 319 -5.66 -10.23 17.96
N THR A 320 -5.96 -9.76 16.75
CA THR A 320 -5.15 -9.96 15.55
C THR A 320 -3.90 -9.07 15.55
N ILE A 321 -3.99 -7.85 16.10
CA ILE A 321 -2.90 -6.88 16.12
C ILE A 321 -1.96 -7.02 17.32
N ARG A 322 -2.43 -7.54 18.46
CA ARG A 322 -1.63 -7.65 19.68
C ARG A 322 -0.24 -8.29 19.46
N PRO A 323 -0.08 -9.38 18.67
CA PRO A 323 1.24 -9.96 18.41
C PRO A 323 2.17 -9.06 17.58
N MET A 324 1.61 -8.14 16.81
CA MET A 324 2.35 -7.26 15.90
C MET A 324 2.90 -6.00 16.59
N GLY A 325 2.31 -5.59 17.71
CA GLY A 325 2.73 -4.39 18.44
C GLY A 325 4.21 -4.40 18.84
N GLY A 326 4.70 -5.49 19.42
CA GLY A 326 6.12 -5.64 19.77
C GLY A 326 7.06 -5.61 18.57
N HIS A 327 6.62 -6.11 17.41
CA HIS A 327 7.38 -6.00 16.16
C HIS A 327 7.47 -4.57 15.67
N ALA A 328 6.37 -3.82 15.72
CA ALA A 328 6.32 -2.43 15.32
C ALA A 328 7.24 -1.56 16.21
N GLU A 329 7.20 -1.75 17.53
CA GLU A 329 8.06 -1.00 18.45
C GLU A 329 9.54 -1.32 18.23
N ALA A 330 9.88 -2.60 18.10
CA ALA A 330 11.25 -3.03 17.83
C ALA A 330 11.76 -2.48 16.49
N TRP A 331 10.91 -2.40 15.47
CA TRP A 331 11.24 -1.80 14.19
C TRP A 331 11.52 -0.30 14.34
N VAL A 332 10.65 0.44 15.03
CA VAL A 332 10.82 1.90 15.24
C VAL A 332 12.08 2.19 16.06
N ALA A 333 12.35 1.41 17.10
CA ALA A 333 13.55 1.56 17.92
C ALA A 333 14.83 1.34 17.09
N ALA A 334 14.86 0.28 16.26
CA ALA A 334 15.99 0.01 15.38
C ALA A 334 16.14 1.08 14.29
N TYR A 335 15.03 1.53 13.71
CA TYR A 335 15.00 2.54 12.66
C TYR A 335 15.63 3.85 13.12
N ARG A 336 15.30 4.35 14.32
CA ARG A 336 15.85 5.59 14.89
C ARG A 336 17.39 5.60 15.00
N MET A 337 18.00 4.42 15.09
CA MET A 337 19.46 4.29 15.18
C MET A 337 20.15 4.31 13.81
N THR A 338 19.39 4.10 12.73
CA THR A 338 19.92 4.15 11.35
C THR A 338 20.07 5.58 10.84
N PRO A 339 20.98 5.85 9.88
CA PRO A 339 21.13 7.18 9.29
C PRO A 339 19.81 7.76 8.75
N GLU A 340 18.95 6.91 8.20
CA GLU A 340 17.64 7.32 7.67
C GLU A 340 16.65 7.73 8.77
N GLY A 341 16.72 7.09 9.95
CA GLY A 341 15.78 7.31 11.05
C GLY A 341 16.26 8.27 12.14
N ARG A 342 17.52 8.72 12.16
CA ARG A 342 18.02 9.66 13.18
C ARG A 342 17.29 11.01 13.18
N GLY A 343 16.76 11.44 12.03
CA GLY A 343 15.90 12.63 11.92
C GLY A 343 14.43 12.40 12.31
N PHE A 344 14.05 11.16 12.62
CA PHE A 344 12.67 10.78 12.92
C PHE A 344 12.38 11.00 14.42
N SER A 345 11.76 12.13 14.76
CA SER A 345 11.16 12.32 16.07
C SER A 345 9.95 11.38 16.21
N GLY A 346 9.82 10.73 17.37
CA GLY A 346 8.98 9.55 17.54
C GLY A 346 7.46 9.76 17.59
N VAL A 347 6.99 11.00 17.70
CA VAL A 347 5.57 11.38 17.83
C VAL A 347 5.43 12.79 17.27
N THR A 348 5.24 12.93 15.96
CA THR A 348 5.55 14.23 15.31
C THR A 348 5.04 14.28 13.86
N PRO A 349 5.09 15.45 13.16
CA PRO A 349 4.34 15.83 11.94
C PRO A 349 4.16 14.83 10.79
N ALA A 350 4.90 13.72 10.75
CA ALA A 350 4.69 12.62 9.83
C ALA A 350 3.26 12.06 9.89
N LEU A 351 2.69 11.86 11.10
CA LEU A 351 1.28 11.46 11.25
C LEU A 351 0.32 12.56 10.75
N ARG A 352 0.60 13.84 11.05
CA ARG A 352 -0.21 14.99 10.57
C ARG A 352 -0.23 15.10 9.05
N SER A 353 0.93 14.89 8.43
CA SER A 353 1.07 14.95 6.98
C SER A 353 0.40 13.75 6.29
N VAL A 354 0.46 12.55 6.87
CA VAL A 354 -0.20 11.34 6.34
C VAL A 354 -1.72 11.48 6.46
N LEU A 355 -2.19 12.18 7.49
CA LEU A 355 -3.60 12.53 7.70
C LEU A 355 -4.06 13.79 6.94
N GLY A 356 -3.21 14.41 6.11
CA GLY A 356 -3.59 15.57 5.29
C GLY A 356 -3.81 16.89 6.03
N VAL A 357 -3.43 16.99 7.31
CA VAL A 357 -3.61 18.21 8.11
C VAL A 357 -2.51 19.23 7.75
N ARG A 358 -2.88 20.33 7.08
CA ARG A 358 -1.95 21.42 6.71
C ARG A 358 -1.33 22.06 7.95
N GLN A 359 -0.05 22.40 7.85
CA GLN A 359 0.68 23.16 8.85
C GLN A 359 0.13 24.59 8.86
N ALA A 360 -0.40 25.06 9.99
CA ALA A 360 -0.59 26.49 10.19
C ALA A 360 0.80 27.13 10.18
N ALA A 361 1.06 28.01 9.22
CA ALA A 361 2.25 28.83 9.21
C ALA A 361 2.19 29.79 10.40
N GLY A 362 3.25 29.82 11.21
CA GLY A 362 3.50 30.90 12.16
C GLY A 362 3.76 30.45 13.59
N ALA A 363 5.03 30.56 14.00
CA ALA A 363 5.41 31.32 15.19
C ALA A 363 6.93 31.54 15.12
N VAL A 364 7.29 32.69 14.56
CA VAL A 364 8.54 33.39 14.89
C VAL A 364 8.40 33.84 16.34
N VAL A 365 9.31 33.41 17.22
CA VAL A 365 10.15 34.23 18.12
C VAL A 365 11.30 33.34 18.58
#